data_AF-A0A3N2K5X6-F1
#
_entry.id   AF-A0A3N2K5X6-F1
#
_cell.length_a   1.000
_cell.length_b   1.000
_cell.length_c   1.000
_cell.angle_alpha   90.00
_cell.angle_beta   90.00
_cell.angle_gamma   90.00
#
_symmetry.space_group_name_H-M   'P 1'
#
loop_
_entity.id
_entity.type
_entity.pdbx_description
1 polymer ?
#
loop_
_entity_poly.entity_id
_entity_poly.type
_entity_poly.pdbx_seq_one_letter_code
_entity_poly.pdbx_strand_id
1 'polypeptide(L)'
;MSNDTRDIFPGLKARKPQYVLGTKNGDIRTSNVTEEKILEAIDDIEDNECVYLEKCVPVVLVSHAEAYSIDYFKDSSIAVCFRVNGYLLRMWRSDVDCDMAADIMCDFFRTASLPDMTGWHCQKIHPEQEEAEEKLCVDGEDFRYFGCQDVVGALENIIEGKSRWMLYDFTNGEGGYVNIHRCDNGTAPTARYKVEYVRWSEPVPTGYRGVIFDVGLLRNWLWSLIDNDRLPDPMDECEQFDVNDHFERLVFRFLDEDKK
;
A
#
# COMPACT_ATOMS: atom_id res chain seq x y z
N MET A 1 -0.48 -35.98 -36.15
CA MET A 1 -0.78 -35.99 -34.70
C MET A 1 0.53 -36.10 -33.94
N SER A 2 0.97 -35.01 -33.34
CA SER A 2 1.81 -34.95 -32.14
C SER A 2 1.72 -33.51 -31.65
N ASN A 3 1.32 -33.32 -30.41
CA ASN A 3 0.99 -32.05 -29.79
C ASN A 3 2.25 -31.21 -29.57
N ASP A 4 2.35 -30.07 -30.25
CA ASP A 4 3.15 -28.94 -29.79
C ASP A 4 2.35 -28.22 -28.70
N THR A 5 2.46 -28.67 -27.46
CA THR A 5 2.15 -27.83 -26.31
C THR A 5 3.17 -26.69 -26.28
N ARG A 6 2.76 -25.53 -26.79
CA ARG A 6 3.43 -24.26 -26.51
C ARG A 6 3.39 -24.04 -25.01
N ASP A 7 4.55 -24.15 -24.37
CA ASP A 7 4.75 -23.73 -22.99
C ASP A 7 4.41 -22.24 -22.85
N ILE A 8 3.30 -21.92 -22.18
CA ILE A 8 2.78 -20.55 -21.97
C ILE A 8 3.43 -19.86 -20.75
N PHE A 9 4.38 -20.49 -20.06
CA PHE A 9 5.03 -19.87 -18.90
C PHE A 9 6.56 -20.05 -18.93
N PRO A 10 7.30 -19.11 -19.54
CA PRO A 10 8.75 -19.08 -19.40
C PRO A 10 9.10 -18.60 -17.99
N GLY A 11 9.28 -19.56 -17.07
CA GLY A 11 10.17 -19.42 -15.92
C GLY A 11 9.67 -18.57 -14.75
N LEU A 12 9.22 -19.24 -13.69
CA LEU A 12 9.57 -18.89 -12.31
C LEU A 12 11.10 -18.91 -12.15
N LYS A 13 11.82 -17.99 -12.79
CA LYS A 13 13.09 -17.53 -12.23
C LYS A 13 12.70 -16.82 -10.94
N ALA A 14 13.26 -17.22 -9.80
CA ALA A 14 13.14 -16.48 -8.56
C ALA A 14 13.35 -15.00 -8.89
N ARG A 15 12.27 -14.19 -8.83
CA ARG A 15 12.37 -12.77 -9.09
C ARG A 15 13.44 -12.26 -8.13
N LYS A 16 14.45 -11.55 -8.64
CA LYS A 16 15.45 -10.91 -7.78
C LYS A 16 14.69 -10.19 -6.65
N PRO A 17 15.14 -10.29 -5.40
CA PRO A 17 14.47 -9.62 -4.31
C PRO A 17 14.33 -8.13 -4.66
N GLN A 18 13.11 -7.61 -4.55
CA GLN A 18 12.83 -6.21 -4.81
C GLN A 18 13.00 -5.43 -3.51
N TYR A 19 13.65 -4.28 -3.63
CA TYR A 19 13.89 -3.37 -2.54
C TYR A 19 13.42 -1.97 -2.93
N VAL A 20 13.11 -1.18 -1.91
CA VAL A 20 12.88 0.26 -2.01
C VAL A 20 13.92 0.93 -1.13
N LEU A 21 14.69 1.85 -1.71
CA LEU A 21 15.56 2.75 -0.97
C LEU A 21 14.82 4.07 -0.78
N GLY A 22 14.68 4.51 0.47
CA GLY A 22 14.12 5.80 0.81
C GLY A 22 15.14 6.70 1.51
N THR A 23 15.08 7.99 1.22
CA THR A 23 15.89 9.03 1.87
C THR A 23 15.01 10.23 2.25
N LYS A 24 15.56 11.20 3.02
CA LYS A 24 14.82 12.39 3.47
C LYS A 24 13.56 12.04 4.25
N ASN A 25 13.71 11.19 5.27
CA ASN A 25 12.60 10.63 6.05
C ASN A 25 11.48 10.00 5.20
N GLY A 26 11.82 9.57 3.98
CA GLY A 26 10.87 8.92 3.06
C GLY A 26 10.24 9.85 2.01
N ASP A 27 10.64 11.11 1.89
CA ASP A 27 10.15 12.00 0.82
C ASP A 27 10.68 11.58 -0.57
N ILE A 28 11.86 10.97 -0.62
CA ILE A 28 12.47 10.48 -1.86
C ILE A 28 12.56 8.96 -1.78
N ARG A 29 12.05 8.26 -2.80
CA ARG A 29 12.05 6.79 -2.87
C ARG A 29 12.42 6.30 -4.26
N THR A 30 13.11 5.17 -4.34
CA THR A 30 13.38 4.49 -5.61
C THR A 30 13.34 2.97 -5.45
N SER A 31 12.69 2.28 -6.39
CA SER A 31 12.72 0.82 -6.52
C SER A 31 13.87 0.30 -7.39
N ASN A 32 14.57 1.20 -8.09
CA ASN A 32 15.75 0.87 -8.87
C ASN A 32 17.00 0.97 -7.98
N VAL A 33 17.06 0.12 -6.95
CA VAL A 33 18.14 0.10 -5.95
C VAL A 33 19.39 -0.57 -6.51
N THR A 34 20.55 0.04 -6.26
CA THR A 34 21.88 -0.53 -6.51
C THR A 34 22.76 -0.29 -5.28
N GLU A 35 23.87 -1.02 -5.15
CA GLU A 35 24.80 -0.80 -4.04
C GLU A 35 25.39 0.61 -4.07
N GLU A 36 25.66 1.15 -5.26
CA GLU A 36 26.16 2.52 -5.43
C GLU A 36 25.16 3.55 -4.89
N LYS A 37 23.86 3.33 -5.07
CA LYS A 37 22.82 4.22 -4.52
C LYS A 37 22.68 4.11 -3.02
N ILE A 38 22.89 2.91 -2.46
CA ILE A 38 22.89 2.72 -1.00
C ILE A 38 24.08 3.48 -0.40
N LEU A 39 25.27 3.32 -0.98
CA LEU A 39 26.49 4.05 -0.58
C LEU A 39 26.29 5.56 -0.67
N GLU A 40 25.84 6.07 -1.82
CA GLU A 40 25.58 7.51 -2.01
C GLU A 40 24.58 8.05 -0.97
N ALA A 41 23.49 7.33 -0.70
CA ALA A 41 22.50 7.75 0.29
C ALA A 41 23.07 7.84 1.71
N ILE A 42 23.95 6.91 2.09
CA ILE A 42 24.60 6.85 3.41
C ILE A 42 25.71 7.91 3.52
N ASP A 43 26.48 8.13 2.46
CA ASP A 43 27.49 9.20 2.41
C ASP A 43 26.84 10.58 2.58
N ASP A 44 25.64 10.76 2.01
CA ASP A 44 24.82 11.97 2.13
C ASP A 44 23.87 11.95 3.35
N ILE A 45 24.15 11.17 4.40
CA ILE A 45 23.24 11.02 5.56
C ILE A 45 22.94 12.34 6.28
N GLU A 46 23.88 13.29 6.28
CA GLU A 46 23.69 14.63 6.86
C GLU A 46 22.54 15.39 6.17
N ASP A 47 22.39 15.24 4.86
CA ASP A 47 21.32 15.85 4.07
C ASP A 47 20.04 15.00 4.06
N ASN A 48 20.18 13.67 4.14
CA ASN A 48 19.08 12.74 4.05
C ASN A 48 18.35 12.54 5.38
N GLU A 49 18.97 12.82 6.52
CA GLU A 49 18.52 12.59 7.91
C GLU A 49 18.27 11.12 8.30
N CYS A 50 17.67 10.35 7.39
CA CYS A 50 17.35 8.95 7.50
C CYS A 50 17.42 8.31 6.11
N VAL A 51 18.02 7.13 6.05
CA VAL A 51 18.06 6.25 4.89
C VAL A 51 17.47 4.91 5.29
N TYR A 52 16.46 4.43 4.58
CA TYR A 52 15.91 3.09 4.82
C TYR A 52 15.96 2.25 3.56
N LEU A 53 16.25 0.96 3.74
CA LEU A 53 16.22 -0.06 2.72
C LEU A 53 15.15 -1.08 3.08
N GLU A 54 13.98 -0.94 2.46
CA GLU A 54 12.85 -1.83 2.66
C GLU A 54 12.87 -2.97 1.62
N LYS A 55 12.64 -4.20 2.07
CA LYS A 55 12.46 -5.35 1.19
C LYS A 55 10.97 -5.57 0.92
N CYS A 56 10.56 -5.51 -0.34
CA CYS A 56 9.14 -5.60 -0.72
C CYS A 56 8.48 -6.93 -0.32
N VAL A 57 9.29 -7.98 -0.15
CA VAL A 57 8.85 -9.25 0.44
C VAL A 57 9.68 -9.47 1.70
N PRO A 58 9.12 -9.31 2.91
CA PRO A 58 9.87 -9.42 4.16
C PRO A 58 10.67 -10.73 4.31
N VAL A 59 11.74 -10.70 5.10
CA VAL A 59 12.51 -11.88 5.49
C VAL A 59 11.77 -12.59 6.60
N VAL A 60 11.18 -13.74 6.28
CA VAL A 60 10.47 -14.59 7.25
C VAL A 60 11.49 -15.28 8.15
N LEU A 61 11.46 -14.96 9.45
CA LEU A 61 12.33 -15.58 10.45
C LEU A 61 11.69 -16.83 11.04
N VAL A 62 10.42 -16.69 11.43
CA VAL A 62 9.52 -17.74 11.91
C VAL A 62 8.09 -17.39 11.50
N SER A 63 7.11 -18.27 11.76
CA SER A 63 5.73 -18.13 11.30
C SER A 63 5.01 -16.82 11.66
N HIS A 64 5.50 -16.09 12.66
CA HIS A 64 4.87 -14.89 13.20
C HIS A 64 5.86 -13.73 13.39
N ALA A 65 7.05 -13.82 12.79
CA ALA A 65 8.07 -12.79 12.86
C ALA A 65 8.77 -12.64 11.50
N GLU A 66 8.73 -11.44 10.97
CA GLU A 66 9.37 -11.08 9.71
C GLU A 66 10.11 -9.74 9.83
N ALA A 67 11.26 -9.62 9.17
CA ALA A 67 12.01 -8.38 9.06
C ALA A 67 11.74 -7.73 7.70
N TYR A 68 11.42 -6.43 7.68
CA TYR A 68 11.00 -5.75 6.46
C TYR A 68 11.92 -4.61 6.03
N SER A 69 12.65 -3.95 6.94
CA SER A 69 13.60 -2.89 6.58
C SER A 69 14.84 -2.85 7.47
N ILE A 70 15.89 -2.21 6.95
CA ILE A 70 17.03 -1.71 7.73
C ILE A 70 17.09 -0.19 7.52
N ASP A 71 17.17 0.55 8.61
CA ASP A 71 17.11 2.01 8.64
C ASP A 71 18.41 2.55 9.29
N TYR A 72 19.01 3.58 8.71
CA TYR A 72 20.20 4.28 9.22
C TYR A 72 19.90 5.76 9.36
N PHE A 73 20.33 6.36 10.47
CA PHE A 73 19.96 7.71 10.87
C PHE A 73 21.18 8.61 11.02
N LYS A 74 21.00 9.92 10.85
CA LYS A 74 22.07 10.93 11.01
C LYS A 74 22.73 10.97 12.39
N ASP A 75 22.08 10.40 13.41
CA ASP A 75 22.67 10.27 14.74
C ASP A 75 23.58 9.04 14.88
N SER A 76 23.95 8.42 13.76
CA SER A 76 24.77 7.20 13.68
C SER A 76 24.13 5.99 14.36
N SER A 77 22.81 5.98 14.46
CA SER A 77 22.05 4.79 14.85
C SER A 77 21.62 3.99 13.62
N ILE A 78 21.59 2.66 13.78
CA ILE A 78 21.04 1.74 12.78
C ILE A 78 19.97 0.87 13.43
N ALA A 79 18.91 0.57 12.69
CA ALA A 79 17.80 -0.24 13.13
C ALA A 79 17.44 -1.31 12.10
N VAL A 80 17.02 -2.47 12.58
CA VAL A 80 16.30 -3.48 11.79
C VAL A 80 14.85 -3.50 12.28
N CYS A 81 13.91 -3.39 11.36
CA CYS A 81 12.49 -3.28 11.66
C CYS A 81 11.74 -4.59 11.35
N PHE A 82 10.85 -4.96 12.27
CA PHE A 82 10.16 -6.24 12.29
C PHE A 82 8.65 -6.09 12.47
N ARG A 83 7.92 -7.02 11.90
CA ARG A 83 6.53 -7.31 12.26
C ARG A 83 6.50 -8.62 13.04
N VAL A 84 6.08 -8.55 14.31
CA VAL A 84 6.03 -9.71 15.22
C VAL A 84 4.66 -9.80 15.87
N ASN A 85 3.88 -10.85 15.57
CA ASN A 85 2.51 -11.02 16.06
C ASN A 85 1.63 -9.78 15.87
N GLY A 86 1.75 -9.10 14.71
CA GLY A 86 1.00 -7.87 14.41
C GLY A 86 1.56 -6.59 15.06
N TYR A 87 2.60 -6.67 15.89
CA TYR A 87 3.29 -5.51 16.43
C TYR A 87 4.48 -5.10 15.57
N LEU A 88 4.70 -3.80 15.42
CA LEU A 88 5.92 -3.26 14.82
C LEU A 88 7.00 -3.08 15.89
N LEU A 89 8.17 -3.66 15.66
CA LEU A 89 9.33 -3.60 16.54
C LEU A 89 10.54 -3.11 15.77
N ARG A 90 11.47 -2.43 16.44
CA ARG A 90 12.83 -2.26 15.94
C ARG A 90 13.86 -2.79 16.92
N MET A 91 14.87 -3.45 16.38
CA MET A 91 16.14 -3.70 17.06
C MET A 91 17.11 -2.63 16.60
N TRP A 92 17.73 -1.87 17.50
CA TRP A 92 18.62 -0.78 17.12
C TRP A 92 19.85 -0.66 18.02
N ARG A 93 20.91 -0.05 17.49
CA ARG A 93 22.11 0.35 18.24
C ARG A 93 22.62 1.70 17.75
N SER A 94 23.31 2.41 18.62
CA SER A 94 24.10 3.61 18.28
C SER A 94 25.50 3.23 17.82
N ASP A 95 26.29 4.25 17.52
CA ASP A 95 27.73 4.16 17.27
C ASP A 95 28.06 3.22 16.10
N VAL A 96 27.37 3.45 14.99
CA VAL A 96 27.59 2.80 13.70
C VAL A 96 28.05 3.86 12.71
N ASP A 97 29.30 3.74 12.24
CA ASP A 97 29.83 4.62 11.21
C ASP A 97 29.24 4.29 9.82
N CYS A 98 29.42 5.21 8.88
CA CYS A 98 28.87 5.10 7.53
C CYS A 98 29.39 3.86 6.78
N ASP A 99 30.66 3.50 6.94
CA ASP A 99 31.25 2.31 6.31
C ASP A 99 30.55 1.05 6.79
N MET A 100 30.38 0.89 8.11
CA MET A 100 29.70 -0.27 8.68
C MET A 100 28.20 -0.27 8.35
N ALA A 101 27.54 0.89 8.31
CA ALA A 101 26.14 0.98 7.89
C ALA A 101 25.97 0.53 6.43
N ALA A 102 26.86 0.98 5.55
CA ALA A 102 26.86 0.61 4.14
C ALA A 102 27.11 -0.88 3.93
N ASP A 103 28.06 -1.47 4.66
CA ASP A 103 28.31 -2.91 4.62
C ASP A 103 27.05 -3.71 5.04
N ILE A 104 26.41 -3.34 6.15
CA ILE A 104 25.19 -4.00 6.64
C ILE A 104 24.06 -3.90 5.61
N MET A 105 23.81 -2.71 5.07
CA MET A 105 22.71 -2.48 4.13
C MET A 105 22.97 -3.13 2.76
N CYS A 106 24.21 -3.11 2.27
CA CYS A 106 24.59 -3.82 1.04
C CYS A 106 24.54 -5.35 1.21
N ASP A 107 24.97 -5.89 2.35
CA ASP A 107 24.83 -7.32 2.64
C ASP A 107 23.35 -7.74 2.69
N PHE A 108 22.48 -6.93 3.31
CA PHE A 108 21.04 -7.14 3.29
C PHE A 108 20.48 -7.09 1.86
N PHE A 109 20.87 -6.10 1.05
CA PHE A 109 20.46 -6.00 -0.35
C PHE A 109 20.84 -7.26 -1.15
N ARG A 110 22.10 -7.70 -1.05
CA ARG A 110 22.63 -8.85 -1.81
C ARG A 110 22.02 -10.17 -1.41
N THR A 111 21.83 -10.40 -0.11
CA THR A 111 21.62 -11.75 0.44
C THR A 111 20.33 -11.90 1.23
N ALA A 112 19.64 -10.79 1.55
CA ALA A 112 18.56 -10.73 2.52
C ALA A 112 18.98 -11.21 3.93
N SER A 113 20.28 -11.20 4.23
CA SER A 113 20.80 -11.55 5.55
C SER A 113 20.65 -10.36 6.50
N LEU A 114 20.23 -10.64 7.73
CA LEU A 114 20.17 -9.65 8.79
C LEU A 114 21.49 -9.63 9.57
N PRO A 115 21.90 -8.48 10.13
CA PRO A 115 23.08 -8.40 10.98
C PRO A 115 22.89 -9.22 12.27
N ASP A 116 24.00 -9.57 12.93
CA ASP A 116 23.94 -10.06 14.31
C ASP A 116 23.52 -8.93 15.23
N MET A 117 22.30 -9.06 15.76
CA MET A 117 21.67 -8.07 16.64
C MET A 117 21.85 -8.40 18.13
N THR A 118 22.77 -9.31 18.47
CA THR A 118 23.09 -9.61 19.87
C THR A 118 23.52 -8.35 20.61
N GLY A 119 22.80 -8.00 21.68
CA GLY A 119 23.08 -6.81 22.49
C GLY A 119 22.47 -5.50 21.97
N TRP A 120 21.71 -5.52 20.88
CA TRP A 120 20.96 -4.36 20.41
C TRP A 120 19.74 -4.07 21.29
N HIS A 121 19.29 -2.82 21.29
CA HIS A 121 18.11 -2.40 22.01
C HIS A 121 16.84 -2.78 21.24
N CYS A 122 15.88 -3.41 21.91
CA CYS A 122 14.56 -3.69 21.35
C CYS A 122 13.56 -2.62 21.79
N GLN A 123 12.85 -2.03 20.83
CA GLN A 123 11.80 -1.04 21.09
C GLN A 123 10.54 -1.39 20.29
N LYS A 124 9.38 -1.31 20.95
CA LYS A 124 8.09 -1.29 20.26
C LYS A 124 7.97 0.01 19.49
N ILE A 125 7.78 -0.07 18.19
CA ILE A 125 7.35 1.06 17.39
C ILE A 125 5.86 1.17 17.68
N HIS A 126 5.47 2.15 18.50
CA HIS A 126 4.08 2.56 18.49
C HIS A 126 3.91 3.22 17.13
N PRO A 127 2.89 2.86 16.31
CA PRO A 127 2.57 3.71 15.18
C PRO A 127 2.41 5.11 15.78
N GLU A 128 3.37 6.00 15.50
CA GLU A 128 3.12 7.43 15.60
C GLU A 128 1.80 7.60 14.86
N GLN A 129 0.78 8.14 15.56
CA GLN A 129 -0.59 8.27 15.07
C GLN A 129 -0.56 8.30 13.55
N GLU A 130 -0.84 7.16 12.88
CA GLU A 130 -0.59 7.03 11.45
C GLU A 130 -1.23 8.27 10.85
N GLU A 131 -0.41 9.20 10.32
CA GLU A 131 -0.98 10.30 9.57
C GLU A 131 -1.90 9.61 8.58
N ALA A 132 -3.13 10.11 8.44
CA ALA A 132 -4.09 9.45 7.58
C ALA A 132 -3.43 9.29 6.20
N GLU A 133 -3.03 8.06 5.87
CA GLU A 133 -2.38 7.71 4.62
C GLU A 133 -3.45 7.22 3.66
N GLU A 134 -3.34 7.64 2.40
CA GLU A 134 -4.21 7.10 1.36
C GLU A 134 -3.90 5.60 1.17
N LYS A 135 -4.95 4.81 0.92
CA LYS A 135 -4.83 3.37 0.71
C LYS A 135 -5.53 2.98 -0.57
N LEU A 136 -4.87 2.16 -1.39
CA LEU A 136 -5.48 1.57 -2.57
C LEU A 136 -5.43 0.06 -2.43
N CYS A 137 -6.59 -0.58 -2.44
CA CYS A 137 -6.73 -2.03 -2.48
C CYS A 137 -7.36 -2.43 -3.81
N VAL A 138 -6.79 -3.39 -4.52
CA VAL A 138 -7.36 -3.94 -5.76
C VAL A 138 -7.47 -5.45 -5.63
N ASP A 139 -8.67 -5.98 -5.78
CA ASP A 139 -8.97 -7.42 -5.66
C ASP A 139 -8.46 -8.08 -4.35
N GLY A 140 -8.32 -7.29 -3.27
CA GLY A 140 -7.84 -7.74 -1.97
C GLY A 140 -6.33 -7.63 -1.76
N GLU A 141 -5.59 -7.08 -2.74
CA GLU A 141 -4.17 -6.74 -2.61
C GLU A 141 -4.02 -5.26 -2.28
N ASP A 142 -3.35 -4.94 -1.18
CA ASP A 142 -3.07 -3.57 -0.75
C ASP A 142 -1.81 -3.01 -1.43
N PHE A 143 -1.95 -1.84 -2.04
CA PHE A 143 -0.88 -1.12 -2.72
C PHE A 143 -0.35 -0.07 -1.75
N ARG A 144 0.87 -0.31 -1.25
CA ARG A 144 1.53 0.57 -0.28
C ARG A 144 2.06 1.87 -0.88
N TYR A 145 2.39 1.86 -2.18
CA TYR A 145 2.93 3.02 -2.88
C TYR A 145 2.21 3.16 -4.23
N PHE A 146 1.47 4.24 -4.39
CA PHE A 146 0.68 4.53 -5.57
C PHE A 146 0.48 6.05 -5.69
N GLY A 147 0.18 6.53 -6.89
CA GLY A 147 -0.25 7.90 -7.13
C GLY A 147 -1.58 7.96 -7.88
N CYS A 148 -2.01 9.17 -8.24
CA CYS A 148 -3.25 9.43 -8.97
C CYS A 148 -3.45 8.52 -10.20
N GLN A 149 -2.37 8.27 -10.96
CA GLN A 149 -2.40 7.42 -12.16
C GLN A 149 -2.68 5.96 -11.84
N ASP A 150 -2.22 5.46 -10.71
CA ASP A 150 -2.41 4.07 -10.30
C ASP A 150 -3.87 3.82 -9.88
N VAL A 151 -4.50 4.79 -9.19
CA VAL A 151 -5.93 4.74 -8.85
C VAL A 151 -6.79 4.67 -10.12
N VAL A 152 -6.44 5.48 -11.13
CA VAL A 152 -7.13 5.45 -12.43
C VAL A 152 -6.83 4.17 -13.20
N GLY A 153 -5.59 3.69 -13.14
CA GLY A 153 -5.19 2.40 -13.70
C GLY A 153 -5.97 1.22 -13.10
N ALA A 154 -6.26 1.26 -11.80
CA ALA A 154 -7.11 0.27 -11.14
C ALA A 154 -8.54 0.29 -11.72
N LEU A 155 -9.12 1.47 -11.93
CA LEU A 155 -10.42 1.61 -12.61
C LEU A 155 -10.37 1.06 -14.05
N GLU A 156 -9.32 1.35 -14.81
CA GLU A 156 -9.16 0.82 -16.18
C GLU A 156 -9.09 -0.72 -16.19
N ASN A 157 -8.36 -1.32 -15.25
CA ASN A 157 -8.31 -2.77 -15.11
C ASN A 157 -9.69 -3.37 -14.82
N ILE A 158 -10.52 -2.68 -14.03
CA ILE A 158 -11.91 -3.07 -13.78
C ILE A 158 -12.75 -2.95 -15.06
N ILE A 159 -12.63 -1.86 -15.82
CA ILE A 159 -13.36 -1.64 -17.09
C ILE A 159 -12.99 -2.70 -18.14
N GLU A 160 -11.70 -3.04 -18.23
CA GLU A 160 -11.19 -4.06 -19.15
C GLU A 160 -11.48 -5.50 -18.68
N GLY A 161 -11.89 -5.68 -17.43
CA GLY A 161 -12.25 -6.98 -16.85
C GLY A 161 -11.04 -7.79 -16.38
N LYS A 162 -9.91 -7.12 -16.17
CA LYS A 162 -8.70 -7.67 -15.55
C LYS A 162 -8.82 -7.74 -14.03
N SER A 163 -9.59 -6.81 -13.45
CA SER A 163 -9.87 -6.73 -12.02
C SER A 163 -11.37 -6.70 -11.75
N ARG A 164 -11.77 -7.13 -10.54
CA ARG A 164 -13.17 -7.13 -10.13
C ARG A 164 -13.52 -5.89 -9.35
N TRP A 165 -12.64 -5.43 -8.47
CA TRP A 165 -12.91 -4.28 -7.63
C TRP A 165 -11.68 -3.54 -7.14
N MET A 166 -11.92 -2.30 -6.72
CA MET A 166 -10.96 -1.46 -6.02
C MET A 166 -11.62 -0.76 -4.84
N LEU A 167 -10.84 -0.53 -3.78
CA LEU A 167 -11.15 0.38 -2.69
C LEU A 167 -10.02 1.41 -2.63
N TYR A 168 -10.37 2.68 -2.71
CA TYR A 168 -9.43 3.78 -2.57
C TYR A 168 -9.87 4.64 -1.37
N ASP A 169 -9.10 4.57 -0.29
CA ASP A 169 -9.22 5.46 0.86
C ASP A 169 -8.38 6.70 0.58
N PHE A 170 -9.03 7.87 0.59
CA PHE A 170 -8.39 9.16 0.33
C PHE A 170 -8.40 10.01 1.60
N THR A 171 -7.43 10.91 1.72
CA THR A 171 -7.21 11.68 2.95
C THR A 171 -7.41 13.17 2.76
N ASN A 172 -7.64 13.60 1.52
CA ASN A 172 -7.87 15.01 1.19
C ASN A 172 -9.13 15.57 1.88
N GLY A 173 -8.97 16.74 2.49
CA GLY A 173 -10.02 17.39 3.28
C GLY A 173 -10.34 16.63 4.57
N GLU A 174 -11.53 16.02 4.62
CA GLU A 174 -11.98 15.22 5.76
C GLU A 174 -11.84 13.71 5.47
N GLY A 175 -11.24 13.36 4.33
CA GLY A 175 -11.05 11.99 3.89
C GLY A 175 -12.35 11.25 3.58
N GLY A 176 -12.18 9.98 3.22
CA GLY A 176 -13.28 9.13 2.78
C GLY A 176 -12.79 7.93 2.01
N TYR A 177 -13.70 7.25 1.32
CA TYR A 177 -13.34 6.16 0.43
C TYR A 177 -14.19 6.09 -0.82
N VAL A 178 -13.65 5.41 -1.83
CA VAL A 178 -14.34 5.00 -3.05
C VAL A 178 -14.21 3.50 -3.22
N ASN A 179 -15.33 2.81 -3.35
CA ASN A 179 -15.37 1.41 -3.71
C ASN A 179 -16.04 1.24 -5.08
N ILE A 180 -15.35 0.62 -6.02
CA ILE A 180 -15.88 0.34 -7.36
C ILE A 180 -15.80 -1.14 -7.62
N HIS A 181 -16.92 -1.75 -7.98
CA HIS A 181 -17.04 -3.18 -8.22
C HIS A 181 -17.71 -3.45 -9.58
N ARG A 182 -17.04 -4.20 -10.46
CA ARG A 182 -17.64 -4.69 -11.70
C ARG A 182 -18.66 -5.77 -11.39
N CYS A 183 -19.87 -5.60 -11.89
CA CYS A 183 -20.89 -6.64 -11.86
C CYS A 183 -20.69 -7.58 -13.06
N ASP A 184 -20.21 -8.79 -12.78
CA ASP A 184 -20.13 -9.87 -13.77
C ASP A 184 -21.53 -10.41 -14.07
N ASN A 185 -22.30 -9.71 -14.91
CA ASN A 185 -23.48 -10.29 -15.53
C ASN A 185 -23.07 -10.92 -16.84
N GLY A 186 -22.71 -12.21 -16.83
CA GLY A 186 -22.24 -13.01 -17.98
C GLY A 186 -23.19 -13.11 -19.20
N THR A 187 -24.21 -12.26 -19.28
CA THR A 187 -25.21 -12.19 -20.35
C THR A 187 -25.64 -10.76 -20.73
N ALA A 188 -25.18 -9.72 -20.02
CA ALA A 188 -25.54 -8.33 -20.35
C ALA A 188 -24.54 -7.73 -21.37
N PRO A 189 -25.01 -7.03 -22.43
CA PRO A 189 -24.13 -6.45 -23.44
C PRO A 189 -23.28 -5.28 -22.92
N THR A 190 -23.61 -4.72 -21.76
CA THR A 190 -22.93 -3.58 -21.14
C THR A 190 -22.53 -3.95 -19.72
N ALA A 191 -21.23 -3.80 -19.42
CA ALA A 191 -20.71 -3.94 -18.07
C ALA A 191 -21.37 -2.91 -17.14
N ARG A 192 -21.55 -3.29 -15.86
CA ARG A 192 -22.14 -2.42 -14.85
C ARG A 192 -21.18 -2.29 -13.68
N TYR A 193 -21.09 -1.11 -13.10
CA TYR A 193 -20.17 -0.83 -12.02
C TYR A 193 -20.96 -0.37 -10.81
N LYS A 194 -20.93 -1.16 -9.73
CA LYS A 194 -21.41 -0.70 -8.43
C LYS A 194 -20.38 0.27 -7.90
N VAL A 195 -20.81 1.47 -7.57
CA VAL A 195 -19.97 2.51 -7.00
C VAL A 195 -20.54 2.86 -5.64
N GLU A 196 -19.67 2.93 -4.65
CA GLU A 196 -19.95 3.48 -3.33
C GLU A 196 -18.88 4.52 -3.02
N TYR A 197 -19.33 5.66 -2.51
CA TYR A 197 -18.48 6.77 -2.15
C TYR A 197 -18.90 7.25 -0.77
N VAL A 198 -17.93 7.47 0.11
CA VAL A 198 -18.15 8.09 1.41
C VAL A 198 -17.14 9.19 1.62
N ARG A 199 -17.60 10.27 2.24
CA ARG A 199 -16.76 11.33 2.79
C ARG A 199 -17.09 11.49 4.26
N TRP A 200 -16.08 11.58 5.12
CA TRP A 200 -16.26 11.70 6.58
C TRP A 200 -16.65 13.12 7.03
N SER A 201 -17.43 13.83 6.21
CA SER A 201 -17.81 15.23 6.40
C SER A 201 -18.41 15.52 7.80
N GLU A 202 -18.10 16.65 8.39
CA GLU A 202 -18.76 17.16 9.60
C GLU A 202 -19.96 18.06 9.24
N PRO A 203 -21.06 18.03 10.03
CA PRO A 203 -21.27 17.23 11.24
C PRO A 203 -21.76 15.80 10.96
N VAL A 204 -22.10 15.46 9.71
CA VAL A 204 -22.61 14.15 9.33
C VAL A 204 -21.89 13.67 8.06
N PRO A 205 -21.35 12.45 8.04
CA PRO A 205 -20.70 11.89 6.86
C PRO A 205 -21.68 11.77 5.69
N THR A 206 -21.17 11.96 4.48
CA THR A 206 -21.95 11.92 3.25
C THR A 206 -21.62 10.64 2.50
N GLY A 207 -22.66 9.85 2.15
CA GLY A 207 -22.51 8.60 1.41
C GLY A 207 -23.39 8.56 0.17
N TYR A 208 -22.84 8.07 -0.95
CA TYR A 208 -23.58 7.82 -2.18
C TYR A 208 -23.29 6.43 -2.70
N ARG A 209 -24.31 5.78 -3.26
CA ARG A 209 -24.14 4.48 -3.93
C ARG A 209 -25.00 4.39 -5.17
N GLY A 210 -24.50 3.70 -6.19
CA GLY A 210 -25.21 3.58 -7.46
C GLY A 210 -24.68 2.47 -8.34
N VAL A 211 -25.35 2.28 -9.48
CA VAL A 211 -24.90 1.37 -10.54
C VAL A 211 -24.70 2.18 -11.81
N ILE A 212 -23.43 2.33 -12.20
CA ILE A 212 -23.03 3.15 -13.34
C ILE A 212 -22.83 2.27 -14.57
N PHE A 213 -23.26 2.78 -15.72
CA PHE A 213 -23.10 2.15 -17.04
C PHE A 213 -22.18 2.96 -17.94
N ASP A 214 -22.13 4.28 -17.75
CA ASP A 214 -21.29 5.19 -18.53
C ASP A 214 -19.86 5.21 -17.95
N VAL A 215 -18.95 4.59 -18.71
CA VAL A 215 -17.52 4.54 -18.37
C VAL A 215 -16.87 5.93 -18.42
N GLY A 216 -17.30 6.80 -19.34
CA GLY A 216 -16.78 8.16 -19.45
C GLY A 216 -17.15 9.00 -18.24
N LEU A 217 -18.40 8.88 -17.78
CA LEU A 217 -18.86 9.50 -16.53
C LEU A 217 -18.03 9.02 -15.35
N LEU A 218 -17.87 7.71 -15.19
CA LEU A 218 -17.12 7.12 -14.07
C LEU A 218 -15.65 7.56 -14.03
N ARG A 219 -14.99 7.63 -15.19
CA ARG A 219 -13.61 8.13 -15.33
C ARG A 219 -13.50 9.59 -14.93
N ASN A 220 -14.37 10.45 -15.48
CA ASN A 220 -14.35 11.89 -15.20
C ASN A 220 -14.65 12.17 -13.72
N TRP A 221 -15.59 11.41 -13.15
CA TRP A 221 -15.94 11.50 -11.74
C TRP A 221 -14.76 11.13 -10.84
N LEU A 222 -14.13 9.97 -11.07
CA LEU A 222 -12.96 9.54 -10.28
C LEU A 222 -11.77 10.49 -10.47
N TRP A 223 -11.51 10.95 -11.70
CA TRP A 223 -10.45 11.92 -11.98
C TRP A 223 -10.67 13.24 -11.24
N SER A 224 -11.90 13.74 -11.19
CA SER A 224 -12.23 15.00 -10.50
C SER A 224 -11.97 14.92 -9.00
N LEU A 225 -12.23 13.76 -8.39
CA LEU A 225 -11.93 13.49 -6.99
C LEU A 225 -10.42 13.52 -6.73
N ILE A 226 -9.63 12.88 -7.60
CA ILE A 226 -8.18 12.70 -7.43
C ILE A 226 -7.39 13.97 -7.75
N ASP A 227 -7.83 14.78 -8.72
CA ASP A 227 -7.05 15.89 -9.29
C ASP A 227 -7.36 17.26 -8.66
N ASN A 228 -8.57 17.47 -8.10
CA ASN A 228 -9.04 18.82 -7.72
C ASN A 228 -9.44 19.01 -6.26
N ASP A 229 -9.31 18.00 -5.38
CA ASP A 229 -9.80 18.02 -3.99
C ASP A 229 -11.28 18.46 -3.86
N ARG A 230 -12.00 18.43 -4.98
CA ARG A 230 -13.38 18.88 -5.09
C ARG A 230 -14.23 17.66 -5.32
N LEU A 231 -15.27 17.56 -4.49
CA LEU A 231 -16.32 16.59 -4.65
C LEU A 231 -16.89 16.73 -6.08
N PRO A 232 -16.77 15.72 -6.94
CA PRO A 232 -17.62 15.69 -8.11
C PRO A 232 -19.08 15.62 -7.62
N ASP A 233 -19.98 16.36 -8.26
CA ASP A 233 -21.41 16.27 -7.97
C ASP A 233 -21.85 14.79 -7.99
N PRO A 234 -22.76 14.37 -7.10
CA PRO A 234 -23.25 13.01 -7.12
C PRO A 234 -23.77 12.67 -8.52
N MET A 235 -23.31 11.55 -9.07
CA MET A 235 -23.83 11.05 -10.35
C MET A 235 -25.34 10.84 -10.21
N ASP A 236 -26.12 11.21 -11.23
CA ASP A 236 -27.59 11.09 -11.21
C ASP A 236 -28.05 9.65 -10.92
N GLU A 237 -27.22 8.66 -11.25
CA GLU A 237 -27.44 7.24 -11.00
C GLU A 237 -27.12 6.78 -9.56
N CYS A 238 -26.62 7.68 -8.70
CA CYS A 238 -26.29 7.41 -7.31
C CYS A 238 -27.36 7.98 -6.36
N GLU A 239 -27.75 7.17 -5.39
CA GLU A 239 -28.62 7.59 -4.29
C GLU A 239 -27.79 7.86 -3.04
N GLN A 240 -28.17 8.91 -2.30
CA GLN A 240 -27.59 9.19 -0.99
C GLN A 240 -28.02 8.12 0.03
N PHE A 241 -27.12 7.76 0.95
CA PHE A 241 -27.43 6.87 2.06
C PHE A 241 -26.89 7.40 3.39
N ASP A 242 -27.49 6.96 4.49
CA ASP A 242 -27.03 7.25 5.85
C ASP A 242 -25.81 6.37 6.18
N VAL A 243 -24.65 7.01 6.22
CA VAL A 243 -23.36 6.35 6.45
C VAL A 243 -23.30 5.74 7.86
N ASN A 244 -23.82 6.44 8.88
CA ASN A 244 -23.78 5.96 10.25
C ASN A 244 -24.66 4.71 10.43
N ASP A 245 -25.92 4.74 9.95
CA ASP A 245 -26.80 3.58 9.98
C ASP A 245 -26.22 2.40 9.18
N HIS A 246 -25.56 2.68 8.05
CA HIS A 246 -24.91 1.65 7.24
C HIS A 246 -23.81 0.91 8.02
N PHE A 247 -22.87 1.66 8.62
CA PHE A 247 -21.75 1.07 9.37
C PHE A 247 -22.19 0.44 10.69
N GLU A 248 -23.17 1.02 11.40
CA GLU A 248 -23.77 0.40 12.58
C GLU A 248 -24.33 -1.00 12.25
N ARG A 249 -25.09 -1.12 11.16
CA ARG A 249 -25.65 -2.41 10.71
C ARG A 249 -24.59 -3.42 10.28
N LEU A 250 -23.48 -2.96 9.70
CA LEU A 250 -22.34 -3.83 9.37
C LEU A 250 -21.73 -4.41 10.64
N VAL A 251 -21.45 -3.58 11.65
CA VAL A 251 -20.89 -4.02 12.93
C VAL A 251 -21.79 -5.06 13.62
N PHE A 252 -23.12 -4.82 13.64
CA PHE A 252 -24.06 -5.80 14.19
C PHE A 252 -24.05 -7.14 13.46
N ARG A 253 -23.89 -7.13 12.12
CA ARG A 253 -23.83 -8.37 11.33
C ARG A 253 -22.60 -9.21 11.68
N PHE A 254 -21.43 -8.57 11.82
CA PHE A 254 -20.19 -9.27 12.19
C PHE A 254 -20.23 -9.81 13.62
N LEU A 255 -20.78 -9.04 14.57
CA LEU A 255 -20.89 -9.46 15.99
C LEU A 255 -21.86 -10.63 16.22
N ASP A 256 -22.84 -10.83 15.34
CA ASP A 256 -23.75 -11.97 15.41
C ASP A 256 -23.25 -13.20 14.61
N GLU A 257 -22.29 -13.03 13.71
CA GLU A 257 -21.62 -14.16 13.04
C GLU A 257 -20.64 -14.90 13.97
N ASP A 258 -20.05 -14.22 14.97
CA ASP A 258 -19.22 -14.82 16.03
C ASP A 258 -20.01 -15.68 17.04
N LYS A 259 -21.36 -15.75 16.92
CA LYS A 259 -22.24 -16.56 17.78
C LYS A 259 -22.78 -17.82 17.09
N LYS A 260 -22.27 -18.18 15.91
CA LYS A 260 -22.64 -19.42 15.19
C LYS A 260 -21.47 -20.37 15.06
#